data_AF-A0A7K4D6Q3-F1
#
_entry.id   AF-A0A7K4D6Q3-F1
#
_cell.length_a   1.000
_cell.length_b   1.000
_cell.length_c   1.000
_cell.angle_alpha   90.00
_cell.angle_beta   90.00
_cell.angle_gamma   90.00
#
_symmetry.space_group_name_H-M   'P 1'
#
loop_
_entity.id
_entity.type
_entity.pdbx_description
1 polymer ?
#
loop_
_entity_poly.entity_id
_entity_poly.type
_entity_poly.pdbx_seq_one_letter_code
_entity_poly.pdbx_strand_id
1 'polypeptide(L)'
;MVLFVVSSAVSDDDLHNPGQDAKGSATPVITGKNTPVSTVNTGSSEPKTRLLNPMSKWHLDLQDSKDRSLELEICQSNNVVFGKGTIATDGLSQNVTATGTFSGNKLNLDIFSEDMTLFRLVLTISRKSFSGDYNAYSAIYVPWKGIAMGSID
;
A
#
# COMPACT_ATOMS: atom_id res chain seq x y z
N MET A 1 -3.24 -40.86 -30.59
CA MET A 1 -2.76 -41.91 -31.52
C MET A 1 -1.71 -41.25 -32.38
N VAL A 2 -0.43 -41.66 -32.36
CA VAL A 2 0.16 -42.93 -31.85
C VAL A 2 0.41 -42.91 -30.32
N LEU A 3 1.04 -43.97 -29.78
CA LEU A 3 1.23 -44.35 -28.38
C LEU A 3 2.66 -44.91 -28.19
N PHE A 4 3.31 -44.63 -27.05
CA PHE A 4 4.43 -45.41 -26.50
C PHE A 4 4.39 -45.37 -24.95
N VAL A 5 5.02 -46.35 -24.27
CA VAL A 5 4.53 -46.90 -22.99
C VAL A 5 5.65 -47.48 -22.11
N VAL A 6 5.72 -47.05 -20.84
CA VAL A 6 6.22 -47.78 -19.62
C VAL A 6 7.75 -48.07 -19.55
N SER A 7 8.43 -48.12 -18.39
CA SER A 7 8.06 -48.06 -16.94
C SER A 7 8.90 -46.96 -16.21
N SER A 8 9.30 -46.91 -14.93
CA SER A 8 9.19 -47.73 -13.67
C SER A 8 9.73 -46.89 -12.47
N ALA A 9 9.64 -47.26 -11.18
CA ALA A 9 8.60 -47.88 -10.33
C ALA A 9 9.23 -48.34 -8.97
N VAL A 10 9.02 -47.57 -7.89
CA VAL A 10 9.11 -47.92 -6.44
C VAL A 10 8.18 -46.88 -5.76
N SER A 11 7.06 -47.14 -5.08
CA SER A 11 6.63 -48.13 -4.06
C SER A 11 6.73 -47.58 -2.63
N ASP A 12 5.89 -48.13 -1.74
CA ASP A 12 5.60 -47.76 -0.34
C ASP A 12 4.50 -46.65 -0.26
N ASP A 13 3.21 -46.91 0.02
CA ASP A 13 2.52 -47.76 1.02
C ASP A 13 2.89 -47.42 2.48
N ASP A 14 1.96 -47.27 3.44
CA ASP A 14 0.49 -47.14 3.41
C ASP A 14 0.01 -46.44 4.72
N LEU A 15 -1.29 -46.15 4.84
CA LEU A 15 -2.11 -45.92 6.04
C LEU A 15 -1.41 -45.70 7.40
N HIS A 16 -1.72 -44.57 8.06
CA HIS A 16 -2.62 -44.59 9.23
C HIS A 16 -3.06 -43.17 9.67
N ASN A 17 -4.37 -43.01 9.90
CA ASN A 17 -4.95 -41.86 10.58
C ASN A 17 -5.67 -42.32 11.86
N PRO A 18 -5.14 -42.04 13.06
CA PRO A 18 -5.91 -42.06 14.29
C PRO A 18 -6.53 -40.68 14.50
N GLY A 19 -7.79 -40.51 14.09
CA GLY A 19 -8.56 -39.33 14.50
C GLY A 19 -8.79 -39.36 16.02
N GLN A 20 -8.37 -38.32 16.73
CA GLN A 20 -8.70 -38.13 18.14
C GLN A 20 -9.22 -36.72 18.38
N ASP A 21 -10.43 -36.65 18.94
CA ASP A 21 -11.16 -35.44 19.25
C ASP A 21 -11.02 -35.04 20.75
N ALA A 22 -11.89 -34.15 21.22
CA ALA A 22 -12.09 -33.82 22.63
C ALA A 22 -10.88 -33.29 23.46
N LYS A 23 -10.59 -31.99 23.26
CA LYS A 23 -10.59 -30.98 24.34
C LYS A 23 -9.76 -31.30 25.61
N GLY A 24 -8.45 -31.07 25.57
CA GLY A 24 -7.58 -31.05 26.75
C GLY A 24 -6.47 -29.99 26.67
N SER A 25 -6.42 -29.05 27.62
CA SER A 25 -5.38 -28.01 27.68
C SER A 25 -4.06 -28.59 28.22
N ALA A 26 -3.09 -28.82 27.35
CA ALA A 26 -1.76 -29.30 27.73
C ALA A 26 -0.87 -28.15 28.24
N THR A 27 -0.83 -27.93 29.55
CA THR A 27 0.15 -27.04 30.19
C THR A 27 1.53 -27.72 30.19
N PRO A 28 2.60 -27.10 29.64
CA PRO A 28 3.93 -27.69 29.67
C PRO A 28 4.51 -27.67 31.10
N VAL A 29 4.94 -28.84 31.58
CA VAL A 29 5.64 -28.98 32.87
C VAL A 29 7.14 -28.78 32.66
N ILE A 30 7.72 -27.81 33.38
CA ILE A 30 9.16 -27.52 33.31
C ILE A 30 9.90 -28.22 34.45
N THR A 31 10.68 -29.25 34.12
CA THR A 31 11.55 -29.95 35.07
C THR A 31 12.99 -29.44 34.96
N GLY A 32 13.28 -28.32 35.62
CA GLY A 32 14.61 -27.71 35.70
C GLY A 32 14.95 -27.29 37.14
N LYS A 33 16.22 -27.35 37.54
CA LYS A 33 16.64 -27.06 38.92
C LYS A 33 16.83 -25.56 39.15
N ASN A 34 16.29 -25.03 40.25
CA ASN A 34 16.35 -23.61 40.57
C ASN A 34 17.71 -23.18 41.14
N THR A 35 18.28 -22.13 40.56
CA THR A 35 19.24 -21.21 41.20
C THR A 35 18.80 -19.76 40.90
N PRO A 36 19.21 -18.76 41.71
CA PRO A 36 18.30 -17.67 42.06
C PRO A 36 18.13 -16.57 41.00
N VAL A 37 16.84 -16.27 40.75
CA VAL A 37 16.25 -14.97 40.40
C VAL A 37 17.13 -14.00 39.60
N SER A 38 16.93 -14.00 38.28
CA SER A 38 16.81 -12.74 37.54
C SER A 38 15.32 -12.45 37.35
N THR A 39 14.88 -11.22 37.62
CA THR A 39 13.47 -10.83 37.50
C THR A 39 12.99 -10.98 36.06
N VAL A 40 12.13 -11.96 35.81
CA VAL A 40 11.33 -12.00 34.57
C VAL A 40 10.28 -10.91 34.69
N ASN A 41 10.61 -9.71 34.21
CA ASN A 41 9.58 -8.73 33.91
C ASN A 41 8.59 -9.38 32.95
N THR A 42 7.32 -9.43 33.32
CA THR A 42 6.21 -9.86 32.47
C THR A 42 5.89 -8.79 31.43
N GLY A 43 6.91 -8.44 30.64
CA GLY A 43 6.75 -7.72 29.39
C GLY A 43 6.15 -8.68 28.39
N SER A 44 4.81 -8.74 28.37
CA SER A 44 4.11 -8.98 27.12
C SER A 44 4.69 -7.98 26.12
N SER A 45 5.41 -8.45 25.11
CA SER A 45 5.78 -7.61 23.98
C SER A 45 4.53 -7.41 23.15
N GLU A 46 3.65 -6.52 23.64
CA GLU A 46 2.59 -5.91 22.85
C GLU A 46 3.18 -5.55 21.48
N PRO A 47 2.47 -5.78 20.36
CA PRO A 47 2.94 -5.39 19.05
C PRO A 47 3.19 -3.87 19.04
N LYS A 48 4.45 -3.47 19.27
CA LYS A 48 4.87 -2.09 19.53
C LYS A 48 4.21 -1.20 18.49
N THR A 49 3.24 -0.41 18.94
CA THR A 49 2.23 0.21 18.07
C THR A 49 2.93 0.89 16.91
N ARG A 50 2.75 0.32 15.72
CA ARG A 50 3.60 0.61 14.57
C ARG A 50 3.53 2.11 14.32
N LEU A 51 4.72 2.73 14.34
CA LEU A 51 4.91 4.18 14.38
C LEU A 51 3.91 4.90 13.49
N LEU A 52 3.17 5.87 14.06
CA LEU A 52 2.21 6.71 13.35
C LEU A 52 2.83 7.20 12.04
N ASN A 53 2.40 6.63 10.91
CA ASN A 53 2.80 7.08 9.58
C ASN A 53 2.35 8.55 9.49
N PRO A 54 3.27 9.53 9.38
CA PRO A 54 2.90 10.93 9.47
C PRO A 54 2.01 11.30 8.27
N MET A 55 0.76 11.65 8.59
CA MET A 55 -0.21 12.14 7.61
C MET A 55 0.26 13.53 7.17
N SER A 56 0.55 13.67 5.89
CA SER A 56 1.14 14.88 5.29
C SER A 56 0.14 15.56 4.38
N LYS A 57 0.16 16.90 4.33
CA LYS A 57 -0.69 17.68 3.41
C LYS A 57 0.10 18.03 2.17
N TRP A 58 -0.47 17.73 1.01
CA TRP A 58 0.15 17.97 -0.29
C TRP A 58 -0.78 18.86 -1.11
N HIS A 59 -0.25 20.01 -1.54
CA HIS A 59 -0.89 20.89 -2.50
C HIS A 59 -0.34 20.59 -3.91
N LEU A 60 -1.20 20.47 -4.92
CA LEU A 60 -0.79 20.26 -6.32
C LEU A 60 -1.60 21.12 -7.29
N ASP A 61 -0.91 21.91 -8.13
CA ASP A 61 -1.51 22.53 -9.31
C ASP A 61 -1.32 21.64 -10.55
N LEU A 62 -2.39 21.45 -11.32
CA LEU A 62 -2.42 20.76 -12.60
C LEU A 62 -2.80 21.75 -13.71
N GLN A 63 -1.82 22.10 -14.54
CA GLN A 63 -1.94 23.10 -15.60
C GLN A 63 -2.15 22.42 -16.97
N ASP A 64 -3.27 22.68 -17.63
CA ASP A 64 -3.51 22.34 -19.04
C ASP A 64 -4.28 23.45 -19.80
N SER A 65 -5.44 23.15 -20.39
CA SER A 65 -6.43 24.13 -20.86
C SER A 65 -7.31 24.70 -19.74
N LYS A 66 -7.23 24.13 -18.54
CA LYS A 66 -7.83 24.62 -17.30
C LYS A 66 -6.80 24.62 -16.17
N ASP A 67 -6.96 25.57 -15.26
CA ASP A 67 -6.29 25.56 -13.96
C ASP A 67 -7.06 24.66 -12.98
N ARG A 68 -6.35 23.78 -12.27
CA ARG A 68 -6.91 22.94 -11.22
C ARG A 68 -5.93 22.85 -10.06
N SER A 69 -6.43 22.94 -8.84
CA SER A 69 -5.61 22.77 -7.63
C SER A 69 -6.18 21.62 -6.79
N LEU A 70 -5.29 20.81 -6.21
CA LEU A 70 -5.63 19.66 -5.38
C LEU A 70 -5.09 19.88 -3.96
N GLU A 71 -5.92 19.52 -2.98
CA GLU A 71 -5.55 19.44 -1.57
C GLU A 71 -5.66 17.98 -1.14
N LEU A 72 -4.53 17.31 -0.88
CA LEU A 72 -4.49 15.90 -0.50
C LEU A 72 -3.96 15.70 0.93
N GLU A 73 -4.58 14.79 1.66
CA GLU A 73 -4.06 14.22 2.90
C GLU A 73 -3.47 12.83 2.61
N ILE A 74 -2.15 12.71 2.66
CA ILE A 74 -1.39 11.53 2.23
C ILE A 74 -0.72 10.81 3.41
N CYS A 75 -0.94 9.49 3.47
CA CYS A 75 -0.22 8.55 4.31
C CYS A 75 0.83 7.79 3.48
N GLN A 76 2.07 7.71 3.96
CA GLN A 76 3.14 6.91 3.35
C GLN A 76 3.41 5.64 4.14
N SER A 77 3.47 4.48 3.48
CA SER A 77 3.97 3.23 4.06
C SER A 77 5.03 2.61 3.13
N ASN A 78 6.28 2.58 3.60
CA ASN A 78 7.45 2.19 2.80
C ASN A 78 7.57 3.08 1.55
N ASN A 79 7.59 2.48 0.34
CA ASN A 79 7.58 3.21 -0.93
C ASN A 79 6.18 3.46 -1.48
N VAL A 80 5.10 3.07 -0.79
CA VAL A 80 3.71 3.27 -1.22
C VAL A 80 3.15 4.52 -0.53
N VAL A 81 2.41 5.35 -1.27
CA VAL A 81 1.58 6.44 -0.74
C VAL A 81 0.12 6.18 -1.06
N PHE A 82 -0.76 6.56 -0.16
CA PHE A 82 -2.21 6.49 -0.34
C PHE A 82 -2.90 7.59 0.46
N GLY A 83 -4.05 8.05 -0.01
CA GLY A 83 -4.78 9.12 0.64
C GLY A 83 -6.03 9.56 -0.09
N LYS A 84 -6.54 10.72 0.31
CA LYS A 84 -7.78 11.32 -0.20
C LYS A 84 -7.64 12.85 -0.18
N GLY A 85 -8.57 13.54 -0.80
CA GLY A 85 -8.57 14.99 -0.82
C GLY A 85 -9.70 15.57 -1.67
N THR A 86 -9.50 16.77 -2.16
CA THR A 86 -10.37 17.41 -3.17
C THR A 86 -9.57 17.90 -4.36
N ILE A 87 -10.22 17.98 -5.52
CA ILE A 87 -9.74 18.72 -6.71
C ILE A 87 -10.72 19.86 -6.99
N ALA A 88 -10.18 21.08 -7.11
CA ALA A 88 -10.90 22.24 -7.59
C ALA A 88 -10.71 22.40 -9.11
N THR A 89 -11.76 22.78 -9.83
CA THR A 89 -11.74 23.05 -11.28
C THR A 89 -12.85 24.04 -11.62
N ASP A 90 -12.53 25.15 -12.26
CA ASP A 90 -13.49 26.22 -12.63
C ASP A 90 -14.37 26.73 -11.46
N GLY A 91 -13.86 26.64 -10.22
CA GLY A 91 -14.59 27.00 -8.99
C GLY A 91 -15.51 25.91 -8.43
N LEU A 92 -15.68 24.78 -9.12
CA LEU A 92 -16.30 23.57 -8.57
C LEU A 92 -15.24 22.75 -7.83
N SER A 93 -15.65 22.00 -6.79
CA SER A 93 -14.77 21.13 -6.00
C SER A 93 -15.43 19.77 -5.83
N GLN A 94 -14.66 18.70 -6.04
CA GLN A 94 -15.10 17.30 -5.92
C GLN A 94 -14.05 16.48 -5.16
N ASN A 95 -14.46 15.38 -4.52
CA ASN A 95 -13.54 14.53 -3.78
C ASN A 95 -12.64 13.72 -4.72
N VAL A 96 -11.44 13.40 -4.24
CA VAL A 96 -10.50 12.51 -4.91
C VAL A 96 -9.91 11.48 -3.96
N THR A 97 -9.53 10.34 -4.52
CA THR A 97 -8.65 9.34 -3.89
C THR A 97 -7.30 9.35 -4.60
N ALA A 98 -6.22 9.09 -3.86
CA ALA A 98 -4.86 9.10 -4.40
C ALA A 98 -4.11 7.84 -3.97
N THR A 99 -3.34 7.25 -4.88
CA THR A 99 -2.47 6.09 -4.64
C THR A 99 -1.21 6.20 -5.49
N GLY A 100 -0.06 5.79 -4.98
CA GLY A 100 1.20 6.00 -5.70
C GLY A 100 2.39 5.25 -5.14
N THR A 101 3.50 5.32 -5.88
CA THR A 101 4.76 4.67 -5.52
C THR A 101 5.96 5.57 -5.75
N PHE A 102 6.88 5.56 -4.79
CA PHE A 102 8.20 6.16 -4.87
C PHE A 102 9.23 5.20 -5.47
N SER A 103 10.14 5.74 -6.28
CA SER A 103 11.36 5.07 -6.75
C SER A 103 12.50 6.10 -6.81
N GLY A 104 13.40 6.06 -5.84
CA GLY A 104 14.41 7.12 -5.66
C GLY A 104 13.75 8.48 -5.42
N ASN A 105 14.02 9.46 -6.29
CA ASN A 105 13.36 10.77 -6.28
C ASN A 105 12.16 10.89 -7.25
N LYS A 106 11.70 9.78 -7.84
CA LYS A 106 10.50 9.75 -8.69
C LYS A 106 9.29 9.29 -7.88
N LEU A 107 8.14 9.86 -8.21
CA LEU A 107 6.83 9.49 -7.69
C LEU A 107 5.88 9.26 -8.87
N ASN A 108 5.33 8.05 -8.98
CA ASN A 108 4.18 7.81 -9.82
C ASN A 108 2.94 7.92 -8.94
N LEU A 109 2.02 8.83 -9.24
CA LEU A 109 0.82 9.09 -8.45
C LEU A 109 -0.41 9.02 -9.35
N ASP A 110 -1.28 8.06 -9.07
CA ASP A 110 -2.59 7.91 -9.72
C ASP A 110 -3.65 8.52 -8.79
N ILE A 111 -4.44 9.47 -9.31
CA ILE A 111 -5.49 10.20 -8.59
C ILE A 111 -6.81 9.98 -9.32
N PHE A 112 -7.84 9.54 -8.60
CA PHE A 112 -9.16 9.22 -9.16
C PHE A 112 -10.26 10.02 -8.49
N SER A 113 -11.07 10.72 -9.29
CA SER A 113 -12.11 11.66 -8.85
C SER A 113 -13.54 11.14 -9.07
N GLU A 114 -14.50 11.78 -8.39
CA GLU A 114 -15.92 11.38 -8.41
C GLU A 114 -16.58 11.39 -9.80
N ASP A 115 -16.11 12.23 -10.73
CA ASP A 115 -16.54 12.26 -12.14
C ASP A 115 -15.96 11.12 -13.02
N MET A 116 -15.32 10.13 -12.40
CA MET A 116 -14.59 9.03 -13.05
C MET A 116 -13.41 9.49 -13.92
N THR A 117 -12.81 10.64 -13.62
CA THR A 117 -11.54 11.05 -14.22
C THR A 117 -10.35 10.47 -13.44
N LEU A 118 -9.42 9.84 -14.16
CA LEU A 118 -8.15 9.31 -13.65
C LEU A 118 -7.01 10.20 -14.14
N PHE A 119 -6.31 10.87 -13.21
CA PHE A 119 -5.09 11.60 -13.45
C PHE A 119 -3.89 10.71 -13.09
N ARG A 120 -2.91 10.59 -14.00
CA ARG A 120 -1.70 9.78 -13.83
C ARG A 120 -0.47 10.67 -13.93
N LEU A 121 0.12 10.99 -12.78
CA LEU A 121 1.22 11.95 -12.62
C LEU A 121 2.56 11.20 -12.51
N VAL A 122 3.59 11.70 -13.20
CA VAL A 122 4.97 11.19 -13.12
C VAL A 122 5.88 12.31 -12.64
N LEU A 123 6.03 12.40 -11.32
CA LEU A 123 6.65 13.54 -10.63
C LEU A 123 8.11 13.26 -10.26
N THR A 124 8.88 14.34 -10.14
CA THR A 124 10.25 14.38 -9.62
C THR A 124 10.26 15.21 -8.35
N ILE A 125 10.81 14.66 -7.26
CA ILE A 125 10.83 15.29 -5.94
C ILE A 125 12.15 16.05 -5.76
N SER A 126 12.05 17.25 -5.22
CA SER A 126 13.19 18.07 -4.79
C SER A 126 12.87 18.73 -3.45
N ARG A 127 13.53 18.24 -2.39
CA ARG A 127 13.28 18.64 -0.98
C ARG A 127 11.82 18.39 -0.57
N LYS A 128 11.00 19.44 -0.51
CA LYS A 128 9.56 19.41 -0.20
C LYS A 128 8.67 19.70 -1.40
N SER A 129 9.24 20.01 -2.57
CA SER A 129 8.49 20.30 -3.79
C SER A 129 8.54 19.10 -4.74
N PHE A 130 7.54 19.00 -5.60
CA PHE A 130 7.53 18.02 -6.70
C PHE A 130 7.04 18.66 -7.99
N SER A 131 7.52 18.17 -9.12
CA SER A 131 7.05 18.59 -10.45
C SER A 131 7.27 17.53 -11.52
N GLY A 132 6.44 17.54 -12.57
CA GLY A 132 6.53 16.62 -13.70
C GLY A 132 5.32 16.70 -14.62
N ASP A 133 5.20 15.72 -15.51
CA ASP A 133 4.07 15.60 -16.44
C ASP A 133 2.92 14.79 -15.84
N TYR A 134 1.71 14.99 -16.35
CA TYR A 134 0.60 14.08 -16.13
C TYR A 134 -0.22 13.82 -17.39
N ASN A 135 -0.91 12.68 -17.42
CA ASN A 135 -1.92 12.35 -18.41
C ASN A 135 -3.24 12.09 -17.68
N ALA A 136 -4.36 12.53 -18.25
CA ALA A 136 -5.68 12.38 -17.67
C ALA A 136 -6.63 11.67 -18.63
N TYR A 137 -7.46 10.80 -18.07
CA TYR A 137 -8.38 9.92 -18.78
C TYR A 137 -9.75 10.04 -18.13
N SER A 138 -10.79 10.31 -18.91
CA SER A 138 -12.16 10.48 -18.40
C SER A 138 -13.13 9.57 -19.16
N ALA A 139 -14.25 9.21 -18.53
CA ALA A 139 -15.32 8.48 -19.19
C ALA A 139 -16.06 9.30 -20.27
N ILE A 140 -15.95 10.63 -20.23
CA ILE A 140 -16.72 11.56 -21.08
C ILE A 140 -15.88 12.52 -21.94
N TYR A 141 -14.58 12.64 -21.68
CA TYR A 141 -13.68 13.55 -22.40
C TYR A 141 -12.50 12.80 -23.04
N VAL A 142 -12.04 13.29 -24.20
CA VAL A 142 -10.84 12.80 -24.89
C VAL A 142 -9.62 12.95 -23.95
N PRO A 143 -8.77 11.91 -23.78
CA PRO A 143 -7.61 11.99 -22.91
C PRO A 143 -6.69 13.18 -23.20
N TRP A 144 -6.19 13.80 -22.15
CA TRP A 144 -5.39 15.02 -22.22
C TRP A 144 -4.13 14.92 -21.36
N LYS A 145 -3.27 15.93 -21.42
CA LYS A 145 -2.03 16.00 -20.66
C LYS A 145 -1.75 17.42 -20.18
N GLY A 146 -0.94 17.54 -19.14
CA GLY A 146 -0.53 18.82 -18.59
C GLY A 146 0.73 18.70 -17.72
N ILE A 147 1.09 19.82 -17.08
CA ILE A 147 2.19 19.89 -16.13
C ILE A 147 1.60 19.89 -14.71
N ALA A 148 2.22 19.11 -13.82
CA ALA A 148 1.90 19.05 -12.41
C ALA A 148 3.04 19.68 -11.59
N MET A 149 2.69 20.54 -10.63
CA MET A 149 3.61 21.20 -9.71
C MET A 149 3.02 21.21 -8.30
N GLY A 150 3.84 21.23 -7.25
CA GLY A 150 3.32 21.36 -5.88
C GLY A 150 4.32 21.11 -4.76
N SER A 151 3.80 20.97 -3.54
CA SER A 151 4.58 20.89 -2.30
C SER A 151 3.96 20.03 -1.19
N ILE A 152 4.83 19.63 -0.25
CA ILE A 152 4.51 18.90 0.99
C ILE A 152 4.73 19.84 2.20
N ASP A 153 3.69 20.01 3.02
CA ASP A 153 3.70 20.82 4.24
C ASP A 153 4.46 20.20 5.43
#